data_AF-A0A2X2RA66-F1
#
_entry.id   AF-A0A2X2RA66-F1
#
_cell.length_a   1.000
_cell.length_b   1.000
_cell.length_c   1.000
_cell.angle_alpha   90.00
_cell.angle_beta   90.00
_cell.angle_gamma   90.00
#
_symmetry.space_group_name_H-M   'P 1'
#
loop_
_entity.id
_entity.type
_entity.pdbx_description
1 polymer ?
#
loop_
_entity_poly.entity_id
_entity_poly.type
_entity_poly.pdbx_seq_one_letter_code
_entity_poly.pdbx_strand_id
1 'polypeptide(L)'
;MSKIWKNIIAQTQEEVKATFQELYASVDFGAYIAPQDYFVSYIFKTEEELSKAKETGLLQKINEYHQKLLREQQYPEEGIKDCTFASQEDCDKEWNGNWYYYYK
;
A
#
# COMPACT_ATOMS: atom_id res chain seq x y z
N MET A 1 -17.13 -14.59 -3.08
CA MET A 1 -15.78 -14.27 -3.58
C MET A 1 -15.17 -13.04 -2.89
N SER A 2 -15.88 -11.91 -2.69
CA SER A 2 -15.29 -10.70 -2.06
C SER A 2 -14.70 -10.88 -0.65
N LYS A 3 -15.19 -11.82 0.17
CA LYS A 3 -14.64 -12.10 1.51
C LYS A 3 -13.22 -12.69 1.47
N ILE A 4 -12.84 -13.40 0.40
CA ILE A 4 -11.52 -14.03 0.29
C ILE A 4 -10.46 -12.97 -0.02
N TRP A 5 -10.72 -12.09 -0.98
CA TRP A 5 -9.80 -11.02 -1.38
C TRP A 5 -9.53 -10.01 -0.26
N LYS A 6 -10.56 -9.64 0.50
CA LYS A 6 -10.39 -8.77 1.68
C LYS A 6 -9.41 -9.35 2.70
N ASN A 7 -9.48 -10.66 2.95
CA ASN A 7 -8.57 -11.32 3.88
C ASN A 7 -7.15 -11.39 3.33
N ILE A 8 -6.99 -11.72 2.04
CA ILE A 8 -5.68 -11.74 1.37
C ILE A 8 -5.01 -10.37 1.50
N ILE A 9 -5.72 -9.30 1.18
CA ILE A 9 -5.17 -7.94 1.24
C ILE A 9 -4.81 -7.54 2.66
N ALA A 10 -5.69 -7.81 3.64
CA ALA A 10 -5.41 -7.51 5.04
C ALA A 10 -4.14 -8.23 5.52
N GLN A 11 -4.02 -9.54 5.23
CA GLN A 11 -2.84 -10.33 5.57
C GLN A 11 -1.59 -9.83 4.85
N THR A 12 -1.69 -9.50 3.57
CA THR A 12 -0.57 -8.94 2.80
C THR A 12 -0.10 -7.62 3.40
N GLN A 13 -1.00 -6.70 3.72
CA GLN A 13 -0.63 -5.40 4.30
C GLN A 13 -0.03 -5.53 5.70
N GLU A 14 -0.57 -6.43 6.53
CA GLU A 14 -0.02 -6.72 7.85
C GLU A 14 1.40 -7.27 7.76
N GLU A 15 1.65 -8.24 6.87
CA GLU A 15 2.98 -8.83 6.66
C GLU A 15 3.98 -7.83 6.10
N VAL A 16 3.56 -6.98 5.15
CA VAL A 16 4.41 -5.91 4.61
C VAL A 16 4.80 -4.93 5.72
N LYS A 17 3.86 -4.47 6.54
CA LYS A 17 4.14 -3.55 7.66
C LYS A 17 4.99 -4.21 8.76
N ALA A 18 4.82 -5.51 8.99
CA ALA A 18 5.67 -6.25 9.93
C ALA A 18 7.12 -6.38 9.43
N THR A 19 7.30 -6.47 8.11
CA THR A 19 8.61 -6.62 7.47
C THR A 19 9.37 -5.29 7.33
N PHE A 20 8.66 -4.20 7.01
CA PHE A 20 9.25 -2.88 6.77
C PHE A 20 8.82 -1.90 7.85
N GLN A 21 9.66 -1.74 8.87
CA GLN A 21 9.38 -0.92 10.05
C GLN A 21 9.33 0.59 9.75
N GLU A 22 9.81 1.00 8.57
CA GLU A 22 9.71 2.38 8.08
C GLU A 22 8.28 2.77 7.70
N LEU A 23 7.38 1.80 7.52
CA LEU A 23 5.99 2.06 7.16
C LEU A 23 5.19 2.43 8.40
N TYR A 24 4.57 3.62 8.35
CA TYR A 24 3.67 4.13 9.37
C TYR A 24 2.27 3.52 9.25
N ALA A 25 1.74 3.44 8.02
CA ALA A 25 0.39 2.93 7.76
C ALA A 25 0.25 2.36 6.34
N SER A 26 -0.93 1.83 6.05
CA SER A 26 -1.36 1.42 4.70
C SER A 26 -2.79 1.89 4.47
N VAL A 27 -3.10 2.27 3.23
CA VAL A 27 -4.46 2.56 2.77
C VAL A 27 -4.75 1.77 1.50
N ASP A 28 -5.97 1.26 1.36
CA ASP A 28 -6.42 0.58 0.16
C ASP A 28 -7.83 0.97 -0.26
N PHE A 29 -8.08 0.81 -1.57
CA PHE A 29 -9.38 1.03 -2.18
C PHE A 29 -9.69 -0.07 -3.21
N GLY A 30 -10.96 -0.19 -3.58
CA GLY A 30 -11.43 -0.92 -4.77
C GLY A 30 -11.43 -2.45 -4.72
N ALA A 31 -10.62 -3.09 -3.86
CA ALA A 31 -10.55 -4.55 -3.79
C ALA A 31 -11.86 -5.28 -3.46
N TYR A 32 -12.79 -4.60 -2.81
CA TYR A 32 -14.11 -5.14 -2.47
C TYR A 32 -15.10 -5.08 -3.64
N ILE A 33 -14.76 -4.38 -4.72
CA ILE A 33 -15.54 -4.24 -5.95
C ILE A 33 -15.08 -5.32 -6.93
N ALA A 34 -13.82 -5.23 -7.37
CA ALA A 34 -13.20 -6.21 -8.24
C ALA A 34 -11.66 -6.22 -8.07
N PRO A 35 -10.96 -7.31 -8.41
CA PRO A 35 -9.53 -7.41 -8.20
C PRO A 35 -8.73 -6.34 -8.93
N GLN A 36 -9.11 -6.06 -10.18
CA GLN A 36 -8.49 -5.05 -11.03
C GLN A 36 -8.68 -3.62 -10.51
N ASP A 37 -9.60 -3.38 -9.59
CA ASP A 37 -9.82 -2.06 -8.99
C ASP A 37 -8.97 -1.87 -7.73
N TYR A 38 -8.23 -2.91 -7.30
CA TYR A 38 -7.39 -2.83 -6.13
C TYR A 38 -6.28 -1.80 -6.30
N PHE A 39 -6.23 -0.91 -5.33
CA PHE A 39 -5.21 0.11 -5.14
C PHE A 39 -4.70 -0.01 -3.71
N VAL A 40 -3.40 0.18 -3.53
CA VAL A 40 -2.77 0.30 -2.21
C VAL A 40 -1.75 1.42 -2.21
N SER A 41 -1.70 2.13 -1.09
CA SER A 41 -0.59 3.02 -0.76
C SER A 41 0.00 2.66 0.60
N TYR A 42 1.33 2.60 0.65
CA TYR A 42 2.06 2.49 1.90
C TYR A 42 2.55 3.86 2.35
N ILE A 43 2.29 4.16 3.61
CA ILE A 43 2.41 5.51 4.16
C ILE A 43 3.65 5.57 5.03
N PHE A 44 4.54 6.52 4.73
CA PHE A 44 5.64 6.92 5.61
C PHE A 44 5.15 8.00 6.58
N LYS A 45 5.82 8.20 7.71
CA LYS A 45 5.37 9.21 8.66
C LYS A 45 5.63 10.62 8.13
N THR A 46 6.79 10.84 7.54
CA THR A 46 7.26 12.15 7.06
C THR A 46 7.66 12.13 5.59
N GLU A 47 7.70 13.30 4.95
CA GLU A 47 8.24 13.46 3.59
C GLU A 47 9.73 13.10 3.51
N GLU A 48 10.49 13.36 4.59
CA GLU A 48 11.91 13.04 4.68
C GLU A 48 12.15 11.51 4.66
N GLU A 49 11.38 10.76 5.46
CA GLU A 49 11.44 9.30 5.49
C GLU A 49 11.12 8.71 4.11
N LEU A 50 10.06 9.21 3.45
CA LEU A 50 9.69 8.80 2.10
C LEU A 50 10.81 9.11 1.08
N SER A 51 11.40 10.30 1.15
CA SER A 51 12.49 10.72 0.25
C SER A 51 13.72 9.82 0.41
N LYS A 52 14.10 9.50 1.65
CA LYS A 52 15.20 8.57 1.94
C LYS A 52 14.89 7.15 1.47
N ALA A 53 13.66 6.68 1.65
CA ALA A 53 13.23 5.38 1.14
C ALA A 53 13.31 5.30 -0.39
N LYS A 54 13.01 6.40 -1.08
CA LYS A 54 13.17 6.51 -2.54
C LYS A 54 14.64 6.44 -2.95
N GLU A 55 15.51 7.22 -2.31
CA GLU A 55 16.95 7.24 -2.62
C GLU A 55 17.64 5.90 -2.38
N THR A 56 17.21 5.16 -1.36
CA THR A 56 17.80 3.86 -0.99
C THR A 56 17.22 2.68 -1.78
N GLY A 57 16.24 2.92 -2.65
CA GLY A 57 15.54 1.86 -3.41
C GLY A 57 14.61 1.01 -2.54
N LEU A 58 14.27 1.45 -1.33
CA LEU A 58 13.37 0.74 -0.42
C LEU A 58 11.95 0.61 -1.00
N LEU A 59 11.47 1.64 -1.71
CA LEU A 59 10.14 1.63 -2.32
C LEU A 59 9.97 0.47 -3.31
N GLN A 60 11.00 0.19 -4.11
CA GLN A 60 11.00 -0.93 -5.04
C GLN A 60 10.93 -2.27 -4.29
N LYS A 61 11.71 -2.43 -3.21
CA LYS A 61 11.70 -3.64 -2.38
C LYS A 61 10.34 -3.89 -1.74
N ILE A 62 9.69 -2.85 -1.23
CA ILE A 62 8.34 -2.94 -0.67
C ILE A 62 7.35 -3.38 -1.75
N ASN A 63 7.41 -2.76 -2.93
CA ASN A 63 6.53 -3.10 -4.05
C ASN A 63 6.69 -4.56 -4.49
N GLU A 64 7.93 -5.01 -4.72
CA GLU A 64 8.24 -6.39 -5.12
C GLU A 64 7.76 -7.39 -4.06
N TYR A 65 7.97 -7.09 -2.78
CA TYR A 65 7.51 -7.94 -1.68
C TYR A 65 5.99 -8.00 -1.59
N HIS A 66 5.30 -6.87 -1.73
CA HIS A 66 3.84 -6.82 -1.77
C HIS A 66 3.27 -7.71 -2.89
N GLN A 67 3.76 -7.54 -4.11
CA GLN A 67 3.29 -8.32 -5.25
C GLN A 67 3.62 -9.80 -5.09
N LYS A 68 4.78 -10.14 -4.52
CA LYS A 68 5.13 -11.54 -4.20
C LYS A 68 4.08 -12.17 -3.28
N LEU A 69 3.73 -11.50 -2.18
CA LEU A 69 2.74 -12.01 -1.22
C LEU A 69 1.36 -12.20 -1.85
N LEU A 70 0.92 -11.27 -2.71
CA LEU A 70 -0.35 -11.41 -3.43
C LEU A 70 -0.34 -12.66 -4.33
N ARG A 71 0.76 -12.91 -5.06
CA ARG A 71 0.90 -14.11 -5.90
C ARG A 71 0.90 -15.40 -5.09
N GLU A 72 1.62 -15.42 -3.97
CA GLU A 72 1.69 -16.58 -3.06
C GLU A 72 0.31 -16.92 -2.47
N GLN A 73 -0.50 -15.90 -2.20
CA GLN A 73 -1.87 -16.05 -1.70
C GLN A 73 -2.92 -16.21 -2.81
N GLN A 74 -2.50 -16.34 -4.07
CA GLN A 74 -3.37 -16.55 -5.24
C GLN A 74 -4.38 -15.41 -5.45
N TYR A 75 -3.97 -14.16 -5.20
CA TYR A 75 -4.74 -13.00 -5.63
C TYR A 75 -4.81 -12.95 -7.17
N PRO A 76 -5.93 -12.51 -7.79
CA PRO A 76 -6.04 -12.46 -9.24
C PRO A 76 -4.99 -11.55 -9.88
N GLU A 77 -4.29 -12.04 -10.92
CA GLU A 77 -3.15 -11.37 -11.53
C GLU A 77 -3.55 -10.00 -12.14
N GLU A 78 -4.77 -9.87 -12.64
CA GLU A 78 -5.31 -8.59 -13.15
C GLU A 78 -5.39 -7.48 -12.09
N GLY A 79 -5.35 -7.86 -10.81
CA GLY A 79 -5.33 -6.95 -9.67
C GLY A 79 -3.95 -6.70 -9.06
N ILE A 80 -2.90 -7.39 -9.54
CA ILE A 80 -1.54 -7.23 -9.03
C ILE A 80 -0.88 -6.07 -9.78
N LYS A 81 -0.77 -4.93 -9.12
CA LYS A 81 -0.23 -3.68 -9.66
C LYS A 81 0.88 -3.13 -8.76
N ASP A 82 1.57 -2.10 -9.23
CA ASP A 82 2.52 -1.38 -8.40
C ASP A 82 1.80 -0.63 -7.26
N CYS A 83 2.40 -0.73 -6.08
CA CYS A 83 1.98 0.04 -4.91
C CYS A 83 2.32 1.52 -5.12
N THR A 84 1.55 2.39 -4.48
CA THR A 84 1.91 3.80 -4.35
C THR A 84 2.48 4.09 -2.96
N PHE A 85 3.07 5.27 -2.81
CA PHE A 85 3.66 5.72 -1.56
C PHE A 85 3.35 7.19 -1.33
N ALA A 86 3.09 7.54 -0.08
CA ALA A 86 2.86 8.92 0.37
C ALA A 86 3.35 9.09 1.82
N SER A 87 3.41 10.33 2.29
CA SER A 87 3.66 10.62 3.71
C SER A 87 2.38 11.07 4.40
N GLN A 88 2.22 10.68 5.67
CA GLN A 88 1.13 11.19 6.51
C GLN A 88 1.23 12.71 6.68
N GLU A 89 2.46 13.23 6.82
CA GLU A 89 2.75 14.66 6.89
C GLU A 89 2.15 15.47 5.71
N ASP A 90 2.33 15.00 4.48
CA ASP A 90 1.80 15.69 3.30
C ASP A 90 0.27 15.64 3.26
N CYS A 91 -0.31 14.49 3.59
CA CYS A 91 -1.77 14.33 3.68
C CYS A 91 -2.41 15.19 4.78
N ASP A 92 -1.75 15.31 5.93
CA ASP A 92 -2.19 16.17 7.03
C ASP A 92 -2.15 17.65 6.62
N LYS A 93 -1.09 18.06 5.92
CA LYS A 93 -0.88 19.43 5.49
C LYS A 93 -1.89 19.88 4.42
N GLU A 94 -2.08 19.09 3.38
CA GLU A 94 -2.88 19.50 2.22
C GLU A 94 -4.35 19.09 2.36
N TRP A 95 -4.65 18.00 3.08
CA TRP A 95 -5.97 17.37 3.10
C TRP A 95 -6.48 17.05 4.50
N ASN A 96 -5.84 17.57 5.55
CA ASN A 96 -6.22 17.37 6.94
C ASN A 96 -6.38 15.88 7.31
N GLY A 97 -5.47 15.04 6.78
CA GLY A 97 -5.40 13.61 7.01
C GLY A 97 -6.43 12.78 6.24
N ASN A 98 -7.15 13.41 5.29
CA ASN A 98 -8.19 12.74 4.52
C ASN A 98 -7.63 12.06 3.27
N TRP A 99 -7.28 10.77 3.42
CA TRP A 99 -6.78 9.93 2.34
C TRP A 99 -7.75 9.75 1.17
N TYR A 100 -9.06 9.88 1.37
CA TYR A 100 -10.00 9.84 0.25
C TYR A 100 -9.84 11.05 -0.67
N TYR A 101 -9.66 12.26 -0.11
CA TYR A 101 -9.42 13.46 -0.93
C TYR A 101 -8.01 13.52 -1.50
N TYR A 102 -7.02 13.00 -0.76
CA TYR A 102 -5.63 12.92 -1.21
C TYR A 102 -5.49 12.16 -2.55
N TYR A 103 -6.21 11.04 -2.70
CA TYR A 103 -6.16 10.19 -3.91
C TYR A 103 -7.31 10.43 -4.90
N LYS A 104 -8.13 11.47 -4.70
CA LYS A 104 -9.29 11.75 -5.54
C LYS A 104 -8.94 12.36 -6.90
#